data_AF-A0A0Q3W1J3-F1
#
_entry.id   AF-A0A0Q3W1J3-F1
#
_cell.length_a   1.000
_cell.length_b   1.000
_cell.length_c   1.000
_cell.angle_alpha   90.00
_cell.angle_beta   90.00
_cell.angle_gamma   90.00
#
_symmetry.space_group_name_H-M   'P 1'
#
loop_
_entity.id
_entity.type
_entity.pdbx_description
1 polymer ?
#
loop_
_entity_poly.entity_id
_entity_poly.type
_entity_poly.pdbx_seq_one_letter_code
_entity_poly.pdbx_strand_id
1 'polypeptide(L)'
;MALSFFWIGVGLAALGYFIGDGLKNFKNPKGSGYPTLINEKDLPIYFGLSKEEIQELLRKYPNAPKIELNGTTYFPYHQFLEWLSSNDIYKN
;
A
#
# COMPACT_ATOMS: atom_id res chain seq x y z
N MET A 1 -46.44 -1.70 -26.43
CA MET A 1 -45.70 -2.93 -26.07
C MET A 1 -44.33 -3.04 -26.75
N ALA A 2 -44.19 -2.91 -28.07
CA ALA A 2 -42.86 -3.04 -28.71
C ALA A 2 -41.87 -1.91 -28.34
N LEU A 3 -42.35 -0.67 -28.25
CA LEU A 3 -41.51 0.49 -27.90
C LEU A 3 -40.92 0.41 -26.48
N SER A 4 -41.63 -0.21 -25.53
CA SER A 4 -41.13 -0.41 -24.17
C SER A 4 -40.01 -1.45 -24.10
N PHE A 5 -40.12 -2.54 -24.87
CA PHE A 5 -39.04 -3.54 -24.94
C PHE A 5 -37.79 -3.00 -25.63
N PHE A 6 -37.94 -2.10 -26.61
CA PHE A 6 -36.82 -1.42 -27.25
C PHE A 6 -36.00 -0.60 -26.24
N TRP A 7 -36.65 0.26 -25.45
CA TRP A 7 -35.97 1.07 -24.43
C TRP A 7 -35.36 0.24 -23.30
N ILE A 8 -36.00 -0.86 -22.92
CA ILE A 8 -35.43 -1.83 -21.96
C ILE A 8 -34.14 -2.44 -22.55
N GLY A 9 -34.15 -2.83 -23.83
CA GLY A 9 -32.97 -3.35 -24.51
C GLY A 9 -31.81 -2.35 -24.57
N VAL A 10 -32.11 -1.09 -24.89
CA VAL A 10 -31.12 0.01 -24.88
C VAL A 10 -30.55 0.22 -23.47
N GLY A 11 -31.40 0.18 -22.44
CA GLY A 11 -30.98 0.29 -21.04
C GLY A 11 -30.05 -0.83 -20.60
N LEU A 12 -30.36 -2.08 -20.96
CA LEU A 12 -29.48 -3.22 -20.66
C LEU A 12 -28.13 -3.14 -21.37
N ALA A 13 -28.13 -2.71 -22.65
CA ALA A 13 -26.91 -2.54 -23.41
C ALA A 13 -26.01 -1.44 -22.81
N ALA A 14 -26.60 -0.31 -22.41
CA ALA A 14 -25.89 0.76 -21.74
C ALA A 14 -25.30 0.29 -20.40
N LEU A 15 -26.08 -0.43 -19.59
CA LEU A 15 -25.62 -0.99 -18.31
C LEU A 15 -24.45 -1.97 -18.51
N GLY A 16 -24.55 -2.88 -19.50
CA GLY A 16 -23.46 -3.79 -19.85
C GLY A 16 -22.19 -3.06 -20.30
N TYR A 17 -22.34 -1.99 -21.08
CA TYR A 17 -21.21 -1.15 -21.51
C TYR A 17 -20.50 -0.49 -20.31
N PHE A 18 -21.24 0.16 -19.41
CA PHE A 18 -20.66 0.84 -18.25
C PHE A 18 -20.01 -0.12 -17.25
N ILE A 19 -20.61 -1.28 -17.00
CA ILE A 19 -20.01 -2.31 -16.14
C ILE A 19 -18.72 -2.84 -16.78
N GLY A 20 -18.78 -3.18 -18.07
CA GLY A 20 -17.61 -3.64 -18.81
C GLY A 20 -16.47 -2.63 -18.83
N ASP A 21 -16.79 -1.35 -19.03
CA ASP A 21 -15.80 -0.26 -19.05
C ASP A 21 -15.21 0.05 -17.67
N GLY A 22 -16.04 0.04 -16.63
CA GLY A 22 -15.58 0.21 -15.24
C GLY A 22 -14.62 -0.88 -14.78
N LEU A 23 -14.83 -2.12 -15.21
CA LEU A 23 -13.95 -3.26 -14.87
C LEU A 23 -12.59 -3.23 -15.59
N LYS A 24 -12.45 -2.52 -16.73
CA LYS A 24 -11.18 -2.46 -17.48
C LYS A 24 -10.04 -1.85 -16.68
N ASN A 25 -10.34 -0.90 -15.78
CA ASN A 25 -9.35 -0.22 -14.94
C ASN A 25 -9.18 -0.86 -13.55
N PHE A 26 -9.98 -1.87 -13.21
CA PHE A 26 -9.91 -2.55 -11.91
C PHE A 26 -8.61 -3.36 -11.74
N LYS A 27 -7.98 -3.79 -12.84
CA LYS A 27 -6.75 -4.60 -12.83
C LYS A 27 -5.47 -3.82 -12.54
N ASN A 28 -5.51 -2.50 -12.37
CA ASN A 28 -4.29 -1.74 -12.08
C ASN A 28 -4.52 -0.56 -11.14
N PRO A 29 -4.89 -0.79 -9.87
CA PRO A 29 -4.52 0.16 -8.84
C PRO A 29 -2.99 0.23 -8.87
N LYS A 30 -2.41 1.30 -9.43
CA LYS A 30 -0.94 1.49 -9.51
C LYS A 30 -0.24 1.57 -8.15
N GLY A 31 -0.92 1.25 -7.05
CA GLY A 31 -0.33 1.11 -5.74
C GLY A 31 0.12 -0.33 -5.53
N SER A 32 1.40 -0.51 -5.23
CA SER A 32 1.82 -1.66 -4.41
C SER A 32 0.83 -1.79 -3.24
N GLY A 33 0.47 -3.01 -2.84
CA GLY A 33 -0.40 -3.24 -1.66
C GLY A 33 0.18 -2.72 -0.33
N TYR A 34 1.33 -2.03 -0.39
CA TYR A 34 2.06 -1.43 0.70
C TYR A 34 2.24 0.07 0.45
N PRO A 35 2.15 0.89 1.51
CA PRO A 35 2.42 2.32 1.41
C PRO A 35 3.88 2.58 1.07
N THR A 36 4.14 3.66 0.33
CA THR A 36 5.52 4.10 0.04
C THR A 36 6.27 4.50 1.31
N LEU A 37 5.58 5.15 2.25
CA LEU A 37 6.12 5.66 3.51
C LEU A 37 5.26 5.19 4.68
N ILE A 38 5.91 4.72 5.74
CA ILE A 38 5.26 4.24 6.96
C ILE A 38 5.65 5.17 8.11
N ASN A 39 4.68 5.61 8.91
CA ASN A 39 4.98 6.38 10.10
C ASN A 39 5.65 5.49 11.15
N GLU A 40 6.57 6.03 11.96
CA GLU A 40 7.22 5.27 13.04
C GLU A 40 6.22 4.50 13.93
N LYS A 41 5.08 5.13 14.25
CA LYS A 41 4.04 4.53 15.10
C LYS A 41 3.37 3.30 14.48
N ASP A 42 3.40 3.20 13.15
CA ASP A 42 2.75 2.15 12.38
C ASP A 42 3.73 1.03 11.98
N LEU A 43 5.04 1.22 12.17
CA LEU A 43 6.07 0.19 11.95
C LEU A 43 5.74 -1.16 12.62
N PRO A 44 5.24 -1.22 13.87
CA PRO A 44 4.86 -2.48 14.51
C PRO A 44 3.88 -3.31 13.65
N ILE A 45 2.91 -2.66 13.03
CA ILE A 45 1.86 -3.30 12.23
C ILE A 45 2.43 -3.83 10.91
N TYR A 46 3.31 -3.07 10.26
CA TYR A 46 3.85 -3.43 8.93
C TYR A 46 4.95 -4.49 8.98
N PHE A 47 5.70 -4.56 10.08
CA PHE A 47 6.82 -5.50 10.23
C PHE A 47 6.56 -6.64 11.22
N GLY A 48 5.37 -6.68 11.85
CA GLY A 48 4.98 -7.76 12.75
C GLY A 48 5.79 -7.81 14.04
N LEU A 49 6.27 -6.66 14.50
CA LEU A 49 7.07 -6.50 15.72
C LEU A 49 6.25 -5.75 16.77
N SER A 50 6.54 -5.98 18.05
CA SER A 50 6.00 -5.17 19.14
C SER A 50 6.57 -3.75 19.10
N LYS A 51 5.91 -2.83 19.81
CA LYS A 51 6.38 -1.44 19.92
C LYS A 51 7.76 -1.38 20.58
N GLU A 52 8.00 -2.23 21.58
CA GLU A 52 9.24 -2.33 22.33
C GLU A 52 10.38 -2.83 21.44
N GLU A 53 10.13 -3.85 20.62
CA GLU A 53 11.11 -4.39 19.66
C GLU A 53 11.47 -3.36 18.58
N ILE A 54 10.48 -2.61 18.06
CA ILE A 54 10.76 -1.51 17.12
C ILE A 54 11.62 -0.43 17.78
N GLN A 55 11.30 -0.03 19.02
CA GLN A 55 12.08 0.97 19.75
C GLN A 55 13.53 0.49 20.00
N GLU A 56 13.70 -0.78 20.38
CA GLU A 56 15.02 -1.37 20.55
C GLU A 56 15.81 -1.43 19.24
N LEU A 57 15.16 -1.85 18.14
CA LEU A 57 15.74 -1.91 16.80
C LEU A 57 16.24 -0.52 16.36
N LEU A 58 15.39 0.50 16.46
CA LEU A 58 15.75 1.87 16.05
C LEU A 58 16.83 2.49 16.95
N ARG A 59 16.88 2.11 18.23
CA ARG A 59 17.95 2.51 19.15
C ARG A 59 19.28 1.84 18.81
N LYS A 60 19.25 0.54 18.48
CA LYS A 60 20.45 -0.26 18.12
C LYS A 60 21.01 0.17 16.77
N TYR A 61 20.14 0.56 15.83
CA TYR A 61 20.50 0.95 14.48
C TYR A 61 19.97 2.35 14.13
N PRO A 62 20.60 3.42 14.63
CA PRO A 62 20.13 4.80 14.38
C PRO A 62 20.23 5.23 12.91
N ASN A 63 21.01 4.50 12.11
CA ASN A 63 21.22 4.71 10.67
C ASN A 63 20.15 4.05 9.80
N ALA A 64 19.08 3.49 10.39
CA ALA A 64 18.02 2.86 9.63
C ALA A 64 17.39 3.84 8.62
N PRO A 65 16.97 3.38 7.42
CA PRO A 65 16.43 4.24 6.37
C PRO A 65 15.19 5.01 6.85
N LYS A 66 15.29 6.34 6.89
CA LYS A 66 14.21 7.22 7.35
C LYS A 66 14.22 8.54 6.59
N ILE A 67 13.06 9.19 6.56
CA ILE A 67 12.85 10.52 6.00
C ILE A 67 12.00 11.34 6.96
N GLU A 68 12.32 12.62 7.12
CA GLU A 68 11.52 13.56 7.90
C GLU A 68 10.65 14.40 6.98
N LEU A 69 9.35 14.41 7.23
CA LEU A 69 8.37 15.23 6.53
C LEU A 69 7.56 16.01 7.57
N ASN A 70 7.63 17.34 7.52
CA ASN A 70 6.93 18.23 8.48
C ASN A 70 7.17 17.87 9.95
N GLY A 71 8.41 17.54 10.32
CA GLY A 71 8.78 17.15 11.69
C GLY A 71 8.29 15.77 12.12
N THR A 72 7.74 14.98 11.20
CA THR A 72 7.32 13.59 11.44
C THR A 72 8.27 12.63 10.72
N THR A 73 8.77 11.62 11.44
CA THR A 73 9.64 10.59 10.89
C THR A 73 8.83 9.52 10.17
N TYR A 74 9.24 9.21 8.94
CA TYR A 74 8.71 8.16 8.12
C TYR A 74 9.80 7.20 7.66
N PHE A 75 9.40 5.97 7.39
CA PHE A 75 10.27 4.88 6.95
C PHE A 75 9.82 4.43 5.56
N PRO A 76 10.67 4.54 4.52
CA PRO A 76 10.34 4.05 3.19
C PRO A 76 10.22 2.53 3.19
N TYR A 77 9.04 1.99 2.89
CA TYR A 77 8.74 0.56 3.11
C TYR A 77 9.74 -0.38 2.44
N HIS A 78 9.97 -0.22 1.13
CA HIS A 78 10.88 -1.09 0.38
C HIS A 78 12.33 -0.98 0.86
N GLN A 79 12.82 0.25 1.08
CA GLN A 79 14.19 0.48 1.52
C GLN A 79 14.43 -0.05 2.93
N PHE A 80 13.45 0.12 3.82
CA PHE A 80 13.52 -0.39 5.19
C PHE A 80 13.47 -1.92 5.22
N LEU A 81 12.64 -2.55 4.37
CA LEU A 81 12.58 -4.01 4.24
C LEU A 81 13.88 -4.60 3.68
N GLU A 82 14.46 -3.97 2.65
CA GLU A 82 15.76 -4.37 2.10
C GLU A 82 16.87 -4.22 3.15
N TRP A 83 16.85 -3.12 3.90
CA TRP A 83 17.78 -2.90 5.00
C TRP A 83 17.62 -3.95 6.11
N LEU A 84 16.39 -4.28 6.51
CA LEU A 84 16.11 -5.34 7.49
C LEU A 84 16.63 -6.71 7.03
N SER A 85 16.53 -6.98 5.73
CA SER A 85 16.97 -8.24 5.12
C SER A 85 18.47 -8.26 4.80
N SER A 86 19.16 -7.13 4.99
CA SER A 86 20.59 -7.01 4.69
C SER A 86 21.43 -7.76 5.72
N ASN A 87 22.54 -8.34 5.27
CA ASN A 87 23.47 -9.09 6.12
C ASN A 87 24.11 -8.22 7.21
N ASP A 88 23.98 -6.90 7.16
CA ASP A 88 24.56 -5.97 8.14
C ASP A 88 23.89 -6.07 9.51
N ILE A 89 22.64 -6.55 9.59
CA ILE A 89 21.92 -6.74 10.86
C ILE A 89 22.28 -8.08 11.53
N TYR A 90 22.70 -9.08 10.76
CA TYR A 90 22.90 -10.47 11.23
C TYR A 90 24.36 -10.90 11.31
N LYS A 91 25.31 -10.04 10.96
CA LYS A 91 26.76 -10.32 10.99
C LYS A 91 27.45 -10.09 12.34
N ASN A 92 26.70 -9.84 13.41
CA ASN A 92 27.26 -9.54 14.73
C ASN A 92 27.30 -10.75 15.66
#